data_AF-A0A953YHM8-F1
#
_entry.id   AF-A0A953YHM8-F1
#
_cell.length_a   1.000
_cell.length_b   1.000
_cell.length_c   1.000
_cell.angle_alpha   90.00
_cell.angle_beta   90.00
_cell.angle_gamma   90.00
#
_symmetry.space_group_name_H-M   'P 1'
#
loop_
_entity.id
_entity.type
_entity.pdbx_description
1 polymer ?
#
loop_
_entity_poly.entity_id
_entity_poly.type
_entity_poly.pdbx_seq_one_letter_code
_entity_poly.pdbx_strand_id
1 'polypeptide(L)' 'MGTATLFSPSAATAPVAETRTTGRLRTFVREWVERMQQRQQLAAMNTYELRDIGLTRSDAMLEINKAPWQR' A
#
# COMPACT_ATOMS: atom_id res chain seq x y z
N MET A 1 25.25 52.25 -5.05
CA MET A 1 26.05 51.65 -3.95
C MET A 1 25.09 50.81 -3.11
N GLY A 2 25.00 49.48 -3.11
CA GLY A 2 25.83 48.39 -3.62
C GLY A 2 25.72 47.24 -2.59
N THR A 3 24.57 46.56 -2.49
CA THR A 3 24.38 45.41 -1.58
C THR A 3 24.65 44.11 -2.34
N ALA A 4 25.86 43.55 -2.17
CA ALA A 4 26.21 42.24 -2.68
C ALA A 4 25.72 41.16 -1.71
N THR A 5 24.58 40.52 -2.01
CA THR A 5 24.17 39.27 -1.37
C THR A 5 24.99 38.13 -1.95
N LEU A 6 25.86 37.53 -1.13
CA LEU A 6 26.62 36.33 -1.48
C LEU A 6 25.65 35.14 -1.62
N PHE A 7 25.44 34.68 -2.86
CA PHE A 7 24.74 33.43 -3.15
C PHE A 7 25.69 32.26 -2.87
N SER A 8 25.37 31.47 -1.85
CA SER A 8 26.09 30.25 -1.48
C SER A 8 25.53 29.08 -2.30
N PRO A 9 26.32 28.37 -3.13
CA PRO A 9 25.82 27.18 -3.82
C PRO A 9 25.73 26.01 -2.83
N SER A 10 24.54 25.81 -2.27
CA SER A 10 24.19 24.58 -1.54
C SER A 10 24.24 23.41 -2.51
N ALA A 11 25.06 22.42 -2.18
CA ALA A 11 25.32 21.22 -2.95
C ALA A 11 24.03 20.60 -3.52
N ALA A 12 23.84 20.74 -4.83
CA ALA A 12 22.95 19.86 -5.57
C ALA A 12 23.62 18.49 -5.64
N THR A 13 23.43 17.71 -4.58
CA THR A 13 23.70 16.27 -4.56
C THR A 13 23.02 15.64 -5.77
N ALA A 14 23.84 15.16 -6.70
CA ALA A 14 23.38 14.39 -7.85
C ALA A 14 22.46 13.25 -7.38
N PRO A 15 21.30 13.02 -8.03
CA PRO A 15 20.46 11.88 -7.69
C PRO A 15 21.19 10.60 -8.10
N VAL A 16 21.61 9.82 -7.12
CA VAL A 16 22.13 8.45 -7.29
C VAL A 16 21.00 7.61 -7.90
N ALA A 17 21.03 7.49 -9.22
CA ALA A 17 20.16 6.60 -9.97
C ALA A 17 20.78 5.19 -9.97
N GLU A 18 20.56 4.43 -8.89
CA GLU A 18 21.04 3.05 -8.78
C GLU A 18 19.87 2.08 -8.55
N THR A 19 19.45 1.48 -9.65
CA THR A 19 18.92 0.11 -9.78
C THR A 19 17.77 -0.30 -8.84
N ARG A 20 16.59 0.34 -9.00
CA ARG A 20 15.38 0.10 -8.19
C ARG A 20 14.31 -0.78 -8.88
N THR A 21 14.69 -1.75 -9.70
CA THR A 21 13.73 -2.59 -10.46
C THR A 21 13.36 -3.89 -9.75
N THR A 22 14.31 -4.59 -9.12
CA THR A 22 14.07 -5.92 -8.51
C THR A 22 13.23 -5.86 -7.23
N GLY A 23 13.21 -4.72 -6.53
CA GLY A 23 12.42 -4.52 -5.32
C GLY A 23 10.91 -4.40 -5.55
N ARG A 24 10.48 -3.95 -6.73
CA ARG A 24 9.06 -3.65 -7.02
C ARG A 24 8.19 -4.90 -7.07
N LEU A 25 8.66 -5.97 -7.71
CA LEU A 25 7.88 -7.20 -7.82
C LEU A 25 7.65 -7.85 -6.43
N ARG A 26 8.67 -7.80 -5.57
CA ARG A 26 8.58 -8.27 -4.18
C ARG A 26 7.59 -7.45 -3.35
N THR A 27 7.55 -6.12 -3.51
CA THR A 27 6.56 -5.30 -2.81
C THR A 27 5.14 -5.59 -3.28
N PHE A 28 4.92 -5.81 -4.58
CA PHE A 28 3.60 -6.17 -5.13
C PHE A 28 3.10 -7.51 -4.60
N VAL A 29 3.94 -8.55 -4.60
CA VAL A 29 3.55 -9.87 -4.07
C VAL A 29 3.24 -9.79 -2.58
N ARG A 30 4.01 -9.03 -1.79
CA ARG A 30 3.76 -8.88 -0.35
C ARG A 30 2.41 -8.20 -0.08
N GLU A 31 2.11 -7.11 -0.78
CA GLU A 31 0.81 -6.43 -0.66
C GLU A 31 -0.36 -7.35 -1.03
N TRP A 32 -0.19 -8.25 -2.00
CA TRP A 32 -1.21 -9.23 -2.36
C TRP A 32 -1.40 -10.30 -1.28
N VAL A 33 -0.32 -10.80 -0.70
CA VAL A 33 -0.36 -11.77 0.40
C VAL A 33 -1.05 -11.15 1.63
N GLU A 34 -0.67 -9.93 1.99
CA GLU A 34 -1.30 -9.18 3.09
C GLU A 34 -2.81 -9.01 2.86
N ARG A 35 -3.23 -8.64 1.65
CA ARG A 35 -4.66 -8.53 1.32
C ARG A 35 -5.39 -9.87 1.34
N MET A 36 -4.78 -10.94 0.85
CA MET A 36 -5.39 -12.26 0.88
C MET A 36 -5.59 -12.74 2.32
N GLN A 37 -4.63 -12.47 3.19
CA GLN A 37 -4.72 -12.80 4.61
C GLN A 37 -5.86 -12.03 5.31
N GLN A 38 -6.02 -10.74 5.00
CA GLN A 38 -7.15 -9.93 5.50
C GLN A 38 -8.51 -10.49 5.02
N ARG A 39 -8.62 -10.90 3.75
CA ARG A 39 -9.85 -11.50 3.20
C ARG A 39 -10.14 -12.88 3.83
N GLN A 40 -9.12 -13.67 4.13
CA GLN A 40 -9.28 -14.93 4.87
C GLN A 40 -9.77 -14.71 6.30
N GLN A 41 -9.33 -13.64 6.97
CA GLN A 41 -9.85 -13.26 8.28
C GLN A 41 -11.34 -12.88 8.21
N LEU A 42 -11.73 -12.08 7.22
CA LEU A 42 -13.15 -11.78 6.95
C LEU A 42 -13.98 -13.05 6.65
N ALA A 43 -13.40 -14.04 5.97
CA ALA A 43 -14.06 -15.32 5.69
C ALA A 43 -14.30 -16.14 6.96
N ALA A 44 -13.32 -16.13 7.87
CA ALA A 44 -13.33 -16.85 9.12
C ALA A 44 -14.23 -16.21 10.19
N MET A 45 -14.51 -14.90 10.10
CA MET A 45 -15.42 -14.21 11.02
C MET A 45 -16.84 -14.78 10.97
N ASN A 46 -17.43 -14.97 12.15
CA ASN A 46 -18.82 -15.34 12.32
C ASN A 46 -19.74 -14.12 12.10
N THR A 47 -21.02 -14.38 11.91
CA THR A 47 -22.07 -13.39 11.62
C THR A 47 -22.13 -12.25 12.65
N TYR A 48 -21.87 -12.53 13.94
CA TYR A 48 -21.86 -11.50 14.98
C TYR A 48 -20.65 -10.57 14.88
N GLU A 49 -19.47 -11.10 14.57
CA GLU A 49 -18.24 -10.32 14.39
C GLU A 49 -18.33 -9.45 13.15
N LEU A 50 -18.88 -9.98 12.06
CA LEU A 50 -19.17 -9.20 10.85
C LEU A 50 -20.16 -8.07 11.16
N ARG A 51 -21.19 -8.34 11.96
CA ARG A 51 -22.19 -7.35 12.34
C ARG A 51 -21.63 -6.24 13.23
N ASP A 52 -20.67 -6.56 14.09
CA ASP A 52 -19.99 -5.57 14.95
C ASP A 52 -19.22 -4.52 14.13
N ILE A 53 -18.61 -4.95 13.03
CA ILE A 53 -17.95 -4.05 12.05
C ILE A 53 -18.89 -3.53 10.96
N GLY A 54 -20.20 -3.78 11.08
CA GLY A 54 -21.22 -3.27 10.16
C GLY A 54 -21.30 -3.98 8.80
N LEU A 55 -20.75 -5.18 8.66
CA LEU A 55 -20.79 -5.98 7.44
C LEU A 55 -21.83 -7.10 7.53
N THR A 56 -22.46 -7.42 6.39
CA THR A 56 -23.27 -8.63 6.27
C THR A 56 -22.43 -9.81 5.76
N ARG A 57 -22.95 -11.04 5.90
CA ARG A 57 -22.27 -12.22 5.34
C ARG A 57 -22.16 -12.13 3.81
N SER A 58 -23.13 -11.51 3.15
CA SER A 58 -23.11 -11.25 1.71
C SER A 58 -21.99 -10.29 1.32
N ASP A 59 -21.78 -9.20 2.08
CA ASP A 59 -20.68 -8.26 1.85
C ASP A 59 -19.31 -8.94 2.01
N ALA A 60 -19.15 -9.75 3.05
CA ALA A 60 -17.92 -10.52 3.25
C ALA A 60 -17.65 -11.46 2.06
N MET A 61 -18.68 -12.15 1.55
CA MET A 61 -18.54 -13.02 0.37
C MET A 61 -18.19 -12.24 -0.90
N LEU A 62 -18.75 -11.05 -1.11
CA LEU A 62 -18.37 -10.19 -2.23
C LEU A 62 -16.90 -9.77 -2.12
N GLU A 63 -16.43 -9.41 -0.93
CA GLU A 63 -15.05 -9.00 -0.70
C GLU A 63 -14.05 -10.15 -0.89
N ILE A 64 -14.42 -11.37 -0.49
CA ILE A 64 -13.60 -12.59 -0.67
C ILE A 64 -13.50 -12.98 -2.14
N ASN A 65 -14.56 -12.79 -2.93
CA ASN A 65 -14.58 -13.12 -4.35
C ASN A 65 -13.84 -12.09 -5.23
N LYS A 66 -13.42 -10.95 -4.70
CA LYS A 66 -12.61 -9.99 -5.46
C LYS A 66 -11.26 -10.62 -5.80
N ALA A 67 -10.81 -10.43 -7.03
CA ALA A 67 -9.44 -10.77 -7.39
C ALA A 67 -8.45 -9.89 -6.59
N PRO A 68 -7.24 -10.38 -6.26
CA PRO A 68 -6.26 -9.62 -5.45
C PRO A 68 -5.71 -8.37 -6.15
N TRP A 69 -5.83 -8.31 -7.48
CA TRP A 69 -5.47 -7.13 -8.30
C TRP A 69 -6.61 -6.13 -8.48
N GLN A 70 -7.83 -6.47 -8.07
CA GLN A 70 -9.00 -5.62 -8.22
C GLN A 70 -9.14 -4.75 -6.95
N ARG A 71 -9.08 -3.43 -7.14
CA ARG A 71 -9.36 -2.43 -6.10
C ARG A 71 -10.85 -2.24 -5.93
#